data_AF-A0A2P8IHE8-F1
#
_entry.id   AF-A0A2P8IHE8-F1
#
_cell.length_a   1.000
_cell.length_b   1.000
_cell.length_c   1.000
_cell.angle_alpha   90.00
_cell.angle_beta   90.00
_cell.angle_gamma   90.00
#
_symmetry.space_group_name_H-M   'P 1'
#
loop_
_entity.id
_entity.type
_entity.pdbx_description
1 polymer ?
#
loop_
_entity_poly.entity_id
_entity_poly.type
_entity_poly.pdbx_seq_one_letter_code
_entity_poly.pdbx_strand_id
1 'polypeptide(L)' 'MVYRPQGWLSPVLMVNGMRAGVWSQERTGGRTTVTVEPFRSLSAAARKAVLSEVDRIPGPIEVHWAG' A
#
# COMPACT_ATOMS: atom_id res chain seq x y z
N MET A 1 -0.37 10.71 -18.66
CA MET A 1 0.72 9.70 -18.59
C MET A 1 1.80 10.30 -17.70
N VAL A 2 1.94 9.84 -16.45
CA VAL A 2 2.93 10.40 -15.51
C VAL A 2 3.95 9.32 -15.24
N TYR A 3 5.14 9.49 -15.80
CA TYR A 3 6.34 8.73 -15.48
C TYR A 3 7.25 9.62 -14.64
N ARG A 4 7.69 9.12 -13.47
CA ARG A 4 8.69 9.78 -12.62
C ARG A 4 9.67 8.72 -12.11
N PRO A 5 10.99 8.90 -12.27
CA PRO A 5 11.96 7.93 -11.83
C PRO A 5 12.14 8.07 -10.31
N GLN A 6 11.67 7.08 -9.55
CA GLN A 6 11.92 6.88 -8.11
C GLN A 6 11.25 7.89 -7.15
N GLY A 7 10.26 7.42 -6.37
CA GLY A 7 9.73 8.11 -5.19
C GLY A 7 8.26 8.50 -5.30
N TRP A 8 7.42 7.88 -4.47
CA TRP A 8 6.01 8.20 -4.24
C TRP A 8 5.08 8.17 -5.47
N LEU A 9 4.73 6.95 -5.89
CA LEU A 9 3.38 6.75 -6.41
C LEU A 9 2.47 6.80 -5.17
N SER A 10 1.38 7.57 -5.18
CA SER A 10 0.24 7.36 -4.26
C SER A 10 -0.78 6.47 -4.98
N PRO A 11 -0.49 5.18 -5.14
CA PRO A 11 -1.42 4.25 -5.76
C PRO A 11 -2.70 4.21 -4.92
N VAL A 12 -3.81 4.28 -5.64
CA VAL A 12 -5.10 4.02 -5.05
C VAL A 12 -5.18 2.52 -4.79
N LEU A 13 -5.48 2.13 -3.54
CA LEU A 13 -5.77 0.75 -3.22
C LEU A 13 -7.03 0.36 -3.99
N MET A 14 -6.90 -0.47 -5.01
CA MET A 14 -8.04 -1.03 -5.72
C MET A 14 -8.37 -2.40 -5.15
N VAL A 15 -9.58 -2.53 -4.63
CA VAL A 15 -10.14 -3.81 -4.19
C VAL A 15 -11.37 -4.06 -5.03
N ASN A 16 -11.38 -5.17 -5.79
CA ASN A 16 -12.48 -5.52 -6.69
C ASN A 16 -12.90 -4.38 -7.65
N GLY A 17 -11.93 -3.62 -8.16
CA GLY A 17 -12.18 -2.48 -9.07
C GLY A 17 -12.71 -1.21 -8.40
N MET A 18 -12.90 -1.21 -7.07
CA MET A 18 -13.25 -0.01 -6.30
C MET A 18 -12.02 0.61 -5.65
N ARG A 19 -11.98 1.95 -5.64
CA ARG A 19 -11.02 2.73 -4.84
C ARG A 19 -11.36 2.52 -3.37
N ALA A 20 -10.57 1.68 -2.70
CA ALA A 20 -10.81 1.23 -1.33
C ALA A 20 -10.00 2.01 -0.29
N GLY A 21 -9.02 2.81 -0.73
CA GLY A 21 -8.17 3.62 0.11
C GLY A 21 -7.02 4.25 -0.67
N VAL A 22 -6.21 5.03 0.03
CA VAL A 22 -4.88 5.42 -0.43
C VAL A 22 -3.84 4.59 0.31
N TRP A 23 -2.68 4.44 -0.30
CA TRP A 23 -1.50 4.02 0.43
C TRP A 23 -0.29 4.83 0.04
N SER A 24 0.63 4.92 0.99
CA SER A 24 1.93 5.55 0.84
C SER A 24 3.01 4.56 1.24
N GLN A 25 4.19 4.71 0.65
CA GLN A 25 5.37 3.94 1.05
C GLN A 25 6.52 4.89 1.32
N GLU A 26 7.20 4.65 2.42
CA GLU A 26 8.44 5.34 2.76
C GLU A 26 9.56 4.33 2.89
N ARG A 27 10.70 4.58 2.25
CA ARG A 27 11.87 3.73 2.37
C ARG A 27 12.97 4.47 3.12
N THR A 28 13.27 4.02 4.33
CA THR A 28 14.26 4.62 5.23
C THR A 28 15.24 3.55 5.70
N GLY A 29 16.55 3.77 5.47
CA GLY A 29 17.60 2.89 5.96
C GLY A 29 17.51 1.43 5.48
N GLY A 30 16.93 1.19 4.30
CA GLY A 30 16.73 -0.16 3.74
C GLY A 30 15.41 -0.83 4.13
N ARG A 31 14.66 -0.27 5.09
CA ARG A 31 13.33 -0.70 5.48
C ARG A 31 12.26 0.06 4.71
N THR A 32 11.23 -0.65 4.26
CA THR A 32 10.06 -0.04 3.62
C THR A 32 8.90 -0.04 4.60
N THR A 33 8.29 1.11 4.85
CA THR A 33 7.05 1.24 5.61
C THR A 33 5.92 1.56 4.64
N VAL A 34 4.87 0.75 4.65
CA VAL A 34 3.67 0.97 3.84
C VAL A 34 2.54 1.38 4.77
N THR A 35 1.99 2.58 4.55
CA THR A 35 0.83 3.08 5.29
C THR A 35 -0.40 2.98 4.41
N VAL A 36 -1.45 2.33 4.90
CA VAL A 36 -2.71 2.13 4.17
C VAL A 36 -3.83 2.85 4.90
N GLU A 37 -4.50 3.76 4.20
CA GLU A 37 -5.62 4.55 4.71
C GLU A 37 -6.88 4.17 3.91
N PRO A 38 -7.73 3.29 4.44
CA PRO A 38 -8.91 2.83 3.73
C PRO A 38 -10.03 3.86 3.81
N PHE A 39 -10.72 4.10 2.70
CA PHE A 39 -11.88 5.03 2.66
C PHE A 39 -13.11 4.48 3.38
N ARG A 40 -13.13 3.17 3.63
CA ARG A 40 -14.18 2.41 4.30
C ARG A 40 -13.56 1.17 4.90
N SER A 41 -14.21 0.59 5.91
CA SER A 41 -13.75 -0.69 6.48
C SER A 41 -13.48 -1.74 5.38
N LEU A 42 -12.26 -2.25 5.37
CA LEU A 42 -11.84 -3.30 4.44
C LEU A 42 -12.30 -4.66 4.94
N SER A 43 -12.86 -5.48 4.05
CA SER A 43 -13.11 -6.90 4.31
C SER A 43 -11.80 -7.65 4.58
N ALA A 44 -11.87 -8.78 5.29
CA ALA A 44 -10.69 -9.61 5.54
C ALA A 44 -9.97 -10.04 4.25
N ALA A 45 -10.72 -10.35 3.19
CA ALA A 45 -10.17 -10.67 1.87
C ALA A 45 -9.37 -9.50 1.26
N ALA A 46 -9.88 -8.28 1.41
CA ALA A 46 -9.22 -7.07 0.92
C ALA A 46 -7.91 -6.81 1.66
N ARG A 47 -7.92 -6.92 3.00
CA ARG A 47 -6.71 -6.82 3.83
C ARG A 47 -5.67 -7.88 3.43
N LYS A 48 -6.10 -9.12 3.20
CA LYS A 48 -5.21 -10.20 2.75
C LYS A 48 -4.58 -9.89 1.38
N ALA A 49 -5.37 -9.36 0.43
CA ALA A 49 -4.86 -8.97 -0.87
C ALA A 49 -3.78 -7.88 -0.75
N VAL A 50 -4.00 -6.88 0.11
CA VAL A 50 -2.99 -5.84 0.39
C VAL A 50 -1.69 -6.46 0.92
N LEU A 51 -1.80 -7.36 1.90
CA LEU A 51 -0.63 -8.04 2.48
C LEU A 51 0.12 -8.89 1.44
N SER A 52 -0.59 -9.54 0.52
CA SER A 52 0.04 -10.27 -0.60
C SER A 52 0.77 -9.36 -1.59
N GLU A 53 0.28 -8.14 -1.82
CA GLU A 53 1.00 -7.18 -2.68
C GLU A 53 2.25 -6.62 -1.96
N VAL A 54 2.15 -6.39 -0.65
CA VAL A 54 3.27 -5.94 0.19
C VAL A 54 4.38 -7.00 0.25
N ASP A 55 4.03 -8.29 0.34
CA ASP A 55 4.99 -9.41 0.37
C ASP A 55 5.92 -9.46 -0.85
N ARG A 56 5.47 -8.91 -2.00
CA ARG A 56 6.28 -8.81 -3.22
C ARG A 56 7.38 -7.75 -3.15
N ILE A 57 7.35 -6.87 -2.15
CA ILE A 57 8.35 -5.81 -1.99
C ILE A 57 9.60 -6.40 -1.33
N PRO A 58 10.78 -6.31 -1.96
CA PRO A 58 11.99 -6.89 -1.41
C PRO A 58 12.53 -6.09 -0.21
N GLY A 59 12.92 -6.82 0.82
CA GLY A 59 13.55 -6.28 2.03
C GLY A 59 12.60 -6.23 3.23
N PRO A 60 13.10 -5.76 4.39
CA PRO A 60 12.27 -5.67 5.58
C PRO A 60 11.14 -4.66 5.35
N ILE A 61 9.90 -5.13 5.52
CA ILE A 61 8.70 -4.34 5.28
C ILE A 61 7.83 -4.26 6.54
N GLU A 62 7.25 -3.09 6.79
CA GLU A 62 6.28 -2.86 7.85
C GLU A 62 4.99 -2.30 7.25
N VAL A 63 3.84 -2.81 7.68
CA VAL A 63 2.53 -2.32 7.24
C VAL A 63 1.82 -1.63 8.39
N HIS A 64 1.49 -0.36 8.19
CA HIS A 64 0.66 0.43 9.09
C HIS A 64 -0.72 0.64 8.49
N TRP A 65 -1.74 0.45 9.31
CA TRP A 65 -3.13 0.74 8.94
C TRP A 65 -3.55 2.03 9.64
N ALA A 66 -3.80 3.08 8.88
CA ALA A 66 -4.49 4.25 9.41
C ALA A 66 -6.00 3.94 9.44
N GLY A 67 -6.69 4.33 10.49
CA GLY A 67 -8.11 4.06 10.72
C GLY A 67 -8.91 5.34 10.84
#